data_AF-A0A2D4VML4-F1
#
_entry.id   AF-A0A2D4VML4-F1
#
_cell.length_a   1.000
_cell.length_b   1.000
_cell.length_c   1.000
_cell.angle_alpha   90.00
_cell.angle_beta   90.00
_cell.angle_gamma   90.00
#
_symmetry.space_group_name_H-M   'P 1'
#
loop_
_entity.id
_entity.type
_entity.pdbx_description
1 polymer ?
#
loop_
_entity_poly.entity_id
_entity_poly.type
_entity_poly.pdbx_seq_one_letter_code
_entity_poly.pdbx_strand_id
1 'polypeptide(L)'
;MKTLIGIFLAMVVSVSVLAPGPAFAQDEVDWAALPTDKAELDALDTKQLRMLRASVRYCEDFGRENHRNTACVFLDLDRSVRQSGDAALKAYHFGMSRMDRYSEARNRGAVVNRLLLMRDKALAAD
;
A
#
# COMPACT_ATOMS: atom_id res chain seq x y z
N MET A 1 65.73 -5.77 33.61
CA MET A 1 64.85 -6.94 33.40
C MET A 1 63.42 -6.45 33.23
N LYS A 2 62.67 -7.07 32.30
CA LYS A 2 61.25 -6.87 31.88
C LYS A 2 60.30 -6.47 33.04
N THR A 3 59.27 -5.63 32.88
CA THR A 3 58.03 -5.94 32.12
C THR A 3 57.16 -4.70 31.85
N LEU A 4 56.41 -4.78 30.73
CA LEU A 4 55.38 -3.87 30.21
C LEU A 4 54.12 -3.79 31.08
N ILE A 5 53.54 -2.60 31.26
CA ILE A 5 52.11 -2.33 31.55
C ILE A 5 51.86 -0.93 30.97
N GLY A 6 50.99 -0.64 30.01
CA GLY A 6 49.71 -1.23 29.63
C GLY A 6 48.76 -0.05 29.44
N ILE A 7 48.58 0.39 28.19
CA ILE A 7 47.72 1.51 27.77
C ILE A 7 46.27 1.22 28.14
N PHE A 8 45.58 2.18 28.78
CA PHE A 8 44.11 2.24 28.77
C PHE A 8 43.65 3.70 28.67
N LEU A 9 43.56 4.19 27.43
CA LEU A 9 42.80 5.39 27.09
C LEU A 9 41.38 4.92 26.72
N ALA A 10 40.49 4.84 27.70
CA ALA A 10 39.09 4.51 27.46
C ALA A 10 38.32 5.77 27.05
N MET A 11 38.37 6.10 25.75
CA MET A 11 37.49 7.11 25.16
C MET A 11 36.17 6.40 24.83
N VAL A 12 35.19 6.52 25.73
CA VAL A 12 33.82 6.06 25.48
C VAL A 12 33.18 7.01 24.47
N VAL A 13 33.28 6.67 23.19
CA VAL A 13 32.48 7.33 22.14
C VAL A 13 31.08 6.73 22.23
N SER A 14 30.18 7.43 22.91
CA SER A 14 28.75 7.14 22.86
C SER A 14 28.23 7.49 21.46
N VAL A 15 28.33 6.55 20.52
CA VAL A 15 27.66 6.63 19.24
C VAL A 15 26.18 6.36 19.51
N SER A 16 25.42 7.43 19.73
CA SER A 16 23.97 7.41 19.67
C SER A 16 23.59 7.08 18.23
N VAL A 17 23.38 5.79 17.94
CA VAL A 17 22.80 5.32 16.69
C VAL A 17 21.36 5.87 16.66
N LEU A 18 21.18 7.02 16.01
CA LEU A 18 19.89 7.46 15.49
C LEU A 18 19.49 6.45 14.43
N ALA A 19 18.96 5.30 14.86
CA ALA A 19 18.29 4.38 13.98
C ALA A 19 17.01 5.08 13.52
N PRO A 20 16.85 5.45 12.23
CA PRO A 20 15.55 5.85 11.75
C PRO A 20 14.62 4.66 12.01
N GLY A 21 13.57 4.89 12.81
CA GLY A 21 12.50 3.91 12.97
C GLY A 21 11.99 3.50 11.58
N PRO A 22 11.51 2.27 11.40
CA PRO A 22 10.99 1.84 10.11
C PRO A 22 9.84 2.76 9.71
N ALA A 23 10.11 3.69 8.79
CA ALA A 23 9.06 4.34 8.04
C ALA A 23 8.42 3.25 7.20
N PHE A 24 7.30 2.71 7.67
CA PHE A 24 6.43 1.93 6.80
C PHE A 24 6.01 2.89 5.69
N ALA A 25 6.64 2.77 4.52
CA ALA A 25 6.25 3.49 3.33
C ALA A 25 4.84 3.01 2.97
N GLN A 26 3.84 3.66 3.55
CA GLN A 26 2.47 3.58 3.09
C GLN A 26 2.49 4.18 1.69
N ASP A 27 1.98 3.47 0.69
CA ASP A 27 1.95 3.99 -0.69
C ASP A 27 1.26 5.36 -0.67
N GLU A 28 2.03 6.40 -0.97
CA GLU A 28 1.50 7.74 -1.12
C GLU A 28 0.50 7.73 -2.27
N VAL A 29 -0.70 8.22 -1.99
CA VAL A 29 -1.79 8.21 -2.96
C VAL A 29 -1.73 9.52 -3.73
N ASP A 30 -1.43 9.42 -5.03
CA ASP A 30 -1.58 10.55 -5.95
C ASP A 30 -3.08 10.82 -6.19
N TRP A 31 -3.66 11.66 -5.33
CA TRP A 31 -5.08 12.01 -5.40
C TRP A 31 -5.43 12.81 -6.67
N ALA A 32 -4.46 13.48 -7.29
CA ALA A 32 -4.69 14.21 -8.53
C ALA A 32 -4.86 13.26 -9.73
N ALA A 33 -4.23 12.08 -9.70
CA ALA A 33 -4.41 11.04 -10.72
C ALA A 33 -5.77 10.32 -10.63
N LEU A 34 -6.53 10.48 -9.53
CA LEU A 34 -7.84 9.87 -9.38
C LEU A 34 -8.90 10.68 -10.15
N PRO A 35 -9.64 10.07 -11.10
CA PRO A 35 -10.67 10.78 -11.86
C PRO A 35 -11.87 11.15 -10.99
N THR A 36 -12.59 12.21 -11.38
CA THR A 36 -13.84 12.63 -10.74
C THR A 36 -15.08 11.98 -11.33
N ASP A 37 -14.98 11.50 -12.56
CA ASP A 37 -16.12 10.88 -13.23
C ASP A 37 -16.41 9.50 -12.64
N LYS A 38 -17.69 9.26 -12.34
CA LYS A 38 -18.13 8.03 -11.71
C LYS A 38 -17.97 6.82 -12.63
N ALA A 39 -18.21 6.98 -13.93
CA ALA A 39 -18.08 5.87 -14.88
C ALA A 39 -16.60 5.48 -15.07
N GLU A 40 -15.68 6.44 -15.05
CA GLU A 40 -14.24 6.17 -15.03
C GLU A 40 -13.82 5.41 -13.75
N LEU A 41 -14.34 5.81 -12.58
CA LEU A 41 -14.09 5.11 -11.32
C LEU A 41 -14.66 3.68 -11.31
N ASP A 42 -15.83 3.46 -11.90
CA ASP A 42 -16.42 2.12 -12.06
C ASP A 42 -15.60 1.24 -13.03
N ALA A 43 -14.99 1.84 -14.05
CA ALA A 43 -14.06 1.15 -14.94
C ALA A 43 -12.76 0.74 -14.21
N LEU A 44 -12.23 1.63 -13.35
CA LEU A 44 -11.09 1.33 -12.49
C LEU A 44 -11.42 0.23 -11.47
N ASP A 45 -12.61 0.27 -10.85
CA ASP A 45 -13.11 -0.79 -9.97
C ASP A 45 -13.10 -2.15 -10.67
N THR A 46 -13.68 -2.19 -11.87
CA THR A 46 -13.76 -3.42 -12.68
C THR A 46 -12.38 -3.93 -13.07
N LYS A 47 -11.44 -3.03 -13.40
CA LYS A 47 -10.05 -3.38 -13.70
C LYS A 47 -9.35 -3.95 -12.46
N GLN A 48 -9.47 -3.27 -11.32
CA GLN A 48 -8.88 -3.70 -10.05
C GLN A 48 -9.45 -5.06 -9.59
N LEU A 49 -10.77 -5.27 -9.72
CA LEU A 49 -11.42 -6.53 -9.34
C LEU A 49 -10.98 -7.69 -10.24
N ARG A 50 -10.78 -7.45 -11.54
CA ARG A 50 -10.19 -8.45 -12.45
C ARG A 50 -8.77 -8.84 -12.02
N MET A 51 -7.97 -7.87 -11.57
CA MET A 51 -6.63 -8.15 -11.04
C MET A 51 -6.69 -8.93 -9.73
N LEU A 52 -7.57 -8.55 -8.79
CA LEU A 52 -7.79 -9.30 -7.56
C LEU A 52 -8.15 -10.76 -7.85
N ARG A 53 -9.08 -11.01 -8.77
CA ARG A 53 -9.46 -12.37 -9.21
C ARG A 53 -8.33 -13.13 -9.89
N ALA A 54 -7.40 -12.45 -10.56
CA ALA A 54 -6.21 -13.08 -11.11
C ALA A 54 -5.27 -13.52 -9.98
N SER A 55 -5.02 -12.66 -8.98
CA SER A 55 -4.23 -12.98 -7.79
C SER A 55 -4.84 -14.10 -6.96
N VAL A 56 -6.17 -14.11 -6.77
CA VAL A 56 -6.89 -15.18 -6.07
C VAL A 56 -6.71 -16.52 -6.78
N ARG A 57 -6.83 -16.56 -8.11
CA ARG A 57 -6.58 -17.76 -8.90
C ARG A 57 -5.13 -18.23 -8.82
N TYR A 58 -4.18 -17.30 -8.91
CA TYR A 58 -2.76 -17.61 -8.81
C TYR A 58 -2.38 -18.19 -7.43
N CYS A 59 -3.02 -17.70 -6.37
CA CYS A 59 -2.77 -18.10 -4.99
C CYS A 59 -3.72 -19.21 -4.48
N GLU A 60 -4.64 -19.68 -5.33
CA GLU A 60 -5.63 -20.72 -5.02
C GLU A 60 -6.56 -20.42 -3.82
N ASP A 61 -6.85 -19.13 -3.54
CA ASP A 61 -7.64 -18.69 -2.37
C ASP A 61 -9.15 -18.59 -2.64
N PHE A 62 -9.79 -19.66 -3.08
CA PHE A 62 -11.19 -19.66 -3.54
C PHE A 62 -12.24 -19.68 -2.42
N GLY A 63 -11.85 -20.01 -1.19
CA GLY A 63 -12.79 -20.31 -0.10
C GLY A 63 -13.37 -19.10 0.62
N ARG A 64 -13.08 -17.88 0.18
CA ARG A 64 -13.42 -16.62 0.87
C ARG A 64 -13.77 -15.55 -0.15
N GLU A 65 -14.56 -14.58 0.26
CA GLU A 65 -14.83 -13.38 -0.56
C GLU A 65 -13.88 -12.22 -0.24
N ASN A 66 -13.19 -12.28 0.91
CA ASN A 66 -12.24 -11.28 1.35
C ASN A 66 -10.88 -11.91 1.65
N HIS A 67 -9.86 -11.44 0.94
CA HIS A 67 -8.52 -12.03 0.89
C HIS A 67 -7.47 -11.19 1.63
N ARG A 68 -7.88 -10.22 2.44
CA ARG A 68 -6.97 -9.28 3.13
C ARG A 68 -5.92 -9.94 4.04
N ASN A 69 -6.20 -11.16 4.50
CA ASN A 69 -5.36 -11.96 5.39
C ASN A 69 -4.54 -13.02 4.65
N THR A 70 -4.71 -13.13 3.32
CA THR A 70 -3.98 -14.08 2.48
C THR A 70 -2.76 -13.38 1.91
N ALA A 71 -1.58 -13.64 2.49
CA ALA A 71 -0.32 -12.98 2.12
C ALA A 71 -0.01 -13.04 0.62
N CYS A 72 -0.16 -14.21 0.01
CA CYS A 72 0.03 -14.39 -1.42
C CYS A 72 -0.84 -13.41 -2.23
N VAL A 73 -2.14 -13.31 -1.91
CA VAL A 73 -3.09 -12.49 -2.69
C VAL A 73 -2.78 -11.01 -2.57
N PHE A 74 -2.62 -10.49 -1.34
CA PHE A 74 -2.40 -9.04 -1.19
C PHE A 74 -1.04 -8.60 -1.71
N LEU A 75 0.02 -9.42 -1.54
CA LEU A 75 1.35 -9.10 -2.08
C LEU A 75 1.34 -9.13 -3.61
N ASP A 76 0.70 -10.13 -4.21
CA ASP A 76 0.63 -10.26 -5.66
C ASP A 76 -0.19 -9.12 -6.30
N LEU A 77 -1.36 -8.80 -5.72
CA LEU A 77 -2.22 -7.73 -6.22
C LEU A 77 -1.52 -6.37 -6.11
N ASP A 78 -0.97 -6.05 -4.95
CA ASP A 78 -0.28 -4.78 -4.73
C ASP A 78 0.92 -4.62 -5.67
N ARG A 79 1.72 -5.68 -5.85
CA ARG A 79 2.81 -5.69 -6.82
C ARG A 79 2.30 -5.43 -8.24
N SER A 80 1.26 -6.14 -8.66
CA SER A 80 0.70 -6.02 -10.01
C SER A 80 0.15 -4.62 -10.29
N VAL A 81 -0.52 -4.00 -9.31
CA VAL A 81 -1.00 -2.62 -9.43
C VAL A 81 0.17 -1.63 -9.51
N ARG A 82 1.19 -1.76 -8.66
CA ARG A 82 2.40 -0.91 -8.73
C ARG A 82 3.10 -0.99 -10.09
N GLN A 83 3.10 -2.16 -10.72
CA GLN A 83 3.75 -2.40 -12.02
C GLN A 83 2.86 -2.07 -13.24
N SER A 84 1.58 -1.75 -13.05
CA SER A 84 0.61 -1.57 -14.13
C SER A 84 0.85 -0.36 -15.06
N GLY A 85 1.71 0.58 -14.65
CA GLY A 85 1.92 1.85 -15.35
C GLY A 85 0.74 2.82 -15.31
N ASP A 86 -0.39 2.44 -14.70
CA ASP A 86 -1.62 3.22 -14.66
C ASP A 86 -1.73 3.98 -13.33
N ALA A 87 -1.49 5.30 -13.38
CA ALA A 87 -1.52 6.16 -12.19
C ALA A 87 -2.91 6.23 -11.54
N ALA A 88 -3.97 6.31 -12.34
CA ALA A 88 -5.35 6.35 -11.86
C ALA A 88 -5.74 5.05 -11.15
N LEU A 89 -5.32 3.90 -11.69
CA LEU A 89 -5.52 2.60 -11.06
C LEU A 89 -4.75 2.47 -9.73
N LYS A 90 -3.51 2.98 -9.67
CA LYS A 90 -2.74 3.01 -8.41
C LYS A 90 -3.44 3.87 -7.37
N ALA A 91 -3.85 5.08 -7.73
CA ALA A 91 -4.57 5.99 -6.85
C ALA A 91 -5.87 5.35 -6.35
N TYR A 92 -6.64 4.74 -7.25
CA TYR A 92 -7.86 4.02 -6.93
C TYR A 92 -7.60 2.88 -5.93
N HIS A 93 -6.63 2.01 -6.21
CA HIS A 93 -6.31 0.85 -5.38
C HIS A 93 -5.78 1.25 -4.00
N PHE A 94 -4.78 2.13 -3.93
CA PHE A 94 -4.15 2.51 -2.67
C PHE A 94 -4.98 3.50 -1.85
N GLY A 95 -5.87 4.28 -2.49
CA GLY A 95 -6.85 5.12 -1.82
C GLY A 95 -7.97 4.35 -1.12
N MET A 96 -8.27 3.12 -1.56
CA MET A 96 -9.27 2.27 -0.91
C MET A 96 -8.83 1.84 0.50
N SER A 97 -9.80 1.53 1.36
CA SER A 97 -9.49 0.85 2.62
C SER A 97 -8.96 -0.57 2.34
N ARG A 98 -8.13 -1.10 3.24
CA ARG A 98 -7.60 -2.47 3.12
C ARG A 98 -8.72 -3.51 3.01
N MET A 99 -9.88 -3.25 3.63
CA MET A 99 -11.04 -4.12 3.55
C MET A 99 -11.60 -4.23 2.14
N ASP A 100 -11.67 -3.10 1.45
CA ASP A 100 -12.31 -2.99 0.14
C ASP A 100 -11.36 -3.48 -0.96
N ARG A 101 -10.06 -3.16 -0.87
CA ARG A 101 -9.03 -3.58 -1.85
C ARG A 101 -9.05 -5.08 -2.16
N TYR A 102 -9.25 -5.90 -1.13
CA TYR A 102 -9.13 -7.35 -1.20
C TYR A 102 -10.47 -8.07 -1.06
N SER A 103 -11.59 -7.35 -1.21
CA SER A 103 -12.92 -7.94 -1.17
C SER A 103 -13.51 -8.03 -2.58
N GLU A 104 -13.88 -9.24 -2.99
CA GLU A 104 -14.62 -9.46 -4.24
C GLU A 104 -16.08 -9.01 -4.15
N ALA A 105 -16.65 -9.01 -2.95
CA ALA A 105 -18.03 -8.65 -2.64
C ALA A 105 -18.18 -7.22 -2.08
N ARG A 106 -17.21 -6.34 -2.32
CA ARG A 106 -17.25 -4.95 -1.83
C ARG A 106 -18.45 -4.18 -2.40
N ASN A 107 -18.95 -3.22 -1.60
CA ASN A 107 -19.95 -2.26 -2.08
C ASN A 107 -19.27 -1.16 -2.91
N ARG A 108 -19.29 -1.33 -4.23
CA ARG A 108 -18.64 -0.42 -5.20
C ARG A 108 -19.09 1.03 -5.05
N GLY A 109 -20.40 1.27 -4.93
CA GLY A 109 -20.93 2.63 -4.78
C GLY A 109 -20.42 3.33 -3.52
N ALA A 110 -20.34 2.61 -2.40
CA ALA A 110 -19.77 3.15 -1.17
C ALA A 110 -18.28 3.45 -1.28
N VAL A 111 -17.53 2.58 -1.97
CA VAL A 111 -16.09 2.78 -2.24
C VAL A 111 -15.86 4.03 -3.08
N VAL A 112 -16.57 4.17 -4.21
CA VAL A 112 -16.44 5.31 -5.12
C VAL A 112 -16.76 6.63 -4.41
N ASN A 113 -17.87 6.69 -3.68
CA ASN A 113 -18.24 7.90 -2.93
C ASN A 113 -17.18 8.27 -1.88
N ARG A 114 -16.59 7.28 -1.19
CA ARG A 114 -15.54 7.52 -0.21
C ARG A 114 -14.26 8.03 -0.86
N LEU A 115 -13.86 7.45 -2.00
CA LEU A 115 -12.66 7.85 -2.73
C LEU A 115 -12.76 9.30 -3.23
N LEU A 116 -13.91 9.69 -3.79
CA LEU A 116 -14.17 11.07 -4.19
C LEU A 116 -14.08 12.03 -3.00
N LEU A 117 -14.70 11.69 -1.87
CA LEU A 117 -14.60 12.50 -0.65
C LEU A 117 -13.15 12.64 -0.15
N MET A 118 -12.36 11.56 -0.20
CA MET A 118 -10.97 11.59 0.25
C MET A 118 -10.08 12.42 -0.69
N ARG A 119 -10.29 12.28 -2.00
CA ARG A 119 -9.64 13.09 -3.02
C ARG A 119 -9.90 14.58 -2.79
N ASP A 120 -11.18 14.97 -2.68
CA ASP A 120 -11.54 16.39 -2.54
C ASP A 120 -10.98 16.99 -1.25
N LYS A 121 -10.91 16.21 -0.18
CA LYS A 121 -10.25 16.62 1.07
C LYS A 121 -8.74 16.78 0.91
N ALA A 122 -8.08 15.85 0.23
CA ALA A 122 -6.64 15.92 0.01
C ALA A 122 -6.26 17.13 -0.84
N LEU A 123 -6.94 17.32 -1.98
CA LEU A 123 -6.66 18.40 -2.91
C LEU A 123 -7.08 19.79 -2.41
N ALA A 124 -7.90 19.87 -1.36
CA ALA A 124 -8.26 21.14 -0.71
C ALA A 124 -7.30 21.52 0.45
N ALA A 125 -6.45 20.59 0.87
CA ALA A 125 -5.46 20.81 1.93
C ALA A 125 -4.08 21.25 1.39
N ASP A 126 -3.88 21.12 0.08
CA ASP A 126 -2.71 21.57 -0.69
C ASP A 126 -2.92 22.99 -1.24
#